data_AF-A0AAU2B8Y7-F1
#
_entry.id   AF-A0AAU2B8Y7-F1
#
_cell.length_a   1.000
_cell.length_b   1.000
_cell.length_c   1.000
_cell.angle_alpha   90.00
_cell.angle_beta   90.00
_cell.angle_gamma   90.00
#
_symmetry.space_group_name_H-M   'P 1'
#
loop_
_entity.id
_entity.type
_entity.pdbx_description
1 polymer ?
#
loop_
_entity_poly.entity_id
_entity_poly.type
_entity_poly.pdbx_seq_one_letter_code
_entity_poly.pdbx_strand_id
1 'polypeptide(L)'
;MDDPVRLDWDQVEARAARGDTSYLRELGARLADRHEAAAERAREYGRHLAHVVRVLALTRGRDSLTQLLRLLDEASTGLHPRTVASLLAEHQEPADLAAVVFDRPRTDRLDELRGCLFHELILRGVDIDDFRPLRTWTIVRPGWSALAWLPDRLRAMETAVDFPSRSLRGSARGGGSGLPTEGRMDPPTPRTTLRSALQDVATTAVHTSIVAAPEAGDWGGHGAWVFRLDEAITPEQVPALLPTLPMPCVDGLGPTARFEIAARPVDEIWRLLFATASMGGMYGEGVHGAYGRLWAWRSLAGLSGAAEGASAEDVERHASQSTWFHFEADAEWFHNDVCADYGIAALSPDRRRLAVLAATDTD
;
A
#
# COMPACT_ATOMS: atom_id res chain seq x y z
N MET A 1 -27.35 -0.34 31.32
CA MET A 1 -27.72 0.46 30.14
C MET A 1 -28.06 1.82 30.71
N ASP A 2 -27.09 2.74 30.75
CA ASP A 2 -27.32 4.08 31.29
C ASP A 2 -28.25 4.83 30.35
N ASP A 3 -29.43 5.18 30.86
CA ASP A 3 -30.48 5.94 30.18
C ASP A 3 -29.93 7.33 29.81
N PRO A 4 -30.12 7.85 28.57
CA PRO A 4 -29.71 9.21 28.24
C PRO A 4 -30.45 10.18 29.16
N VAL A 5 -29.70 10.86 30.03
CA VAL A 5 -30.23 11.94 30.86
C VAL A 5 -30.87 12.97 29.94
N ARG A 6 -32.19 13.07 30.00
CA ARG A 6 -32.97 14.03 29.22
C ARG A 6 -32.61 15.43 29.70
N LEU A 7 -31.89 16.18 28.88
CA LEU A 7 -31.57 17.57 29.16
C LEU A 7 -32.84 18.42 29.04
N ASP A 8 -33.09 19.24 30.04
CA ASP A 8 -34.12 20.27 30.02
C ASP A 8 -33.53 21.55 29.40
N TRP A 9 -33.76 21.74 28.10
CA TRP A 9 -33.23 22.88 27.36
C TRP A 9 -33.80 24.21 27.85
N ASP A 10 -35.05 24.24 28.31
CA ASP A 10 -35.71 25.45 28.83
C ASP A 10 -34.98 25.95 30.09
N GLN A 11 -34.50 25.03 30.94
CA GLN A 11 -33.68 25.37 32.10
C GLN A 11 -32.32 25.95 31.71
N VAL A 12 -31.67 25.39 30.67
CA VAL A 12 -30.37 25.85 30.18
C VAL A 12 -30.48 27.28 29.63
N GLU A 13 -31.50 27.54 28.82
CA GLU A 13 -31.78 28.86 28.24
C GLU A 13 -32.13 29.89 29.32
N ALA A 14 -32.96 29.53 30.30
CA ALA A 14 -33.30 30.42 31.42
C ALA A 14 -32.10 30.74 32.34
N ARG A 15 -31.12 29.84 32.45
CA ARG A 15 -29.85 30.08 33.17
C ARG A 15 -28.92 30.98 32.37
N ALA A 16 -28.84 30.77 31.05
CA ALA A 16 -28.09 31.62 30.14
C ALA A 16 -28.61 33.08 30.15
N ALA A 17 -29.93 33.27 30.07
CA ALA A 17 -30.57 34.59 30.11
C ALA A 17 -30.31 35.36 31.43
N ARG A 18 -29.98 34.65 32.52
CA ARG A 18 -29.61 35.22 33.82
C ARG A 18 -28.10 35.47 33.99
N GLY A 19 -27.29 35.18 32.97
CA GLY A 19 -25.83 35.36 33.01
C GLY A 19 -25.08 34.31 33.85
N ASP A 20 -25.69 33.15 34.14
CA ASP A 20 -25.07 32.08 34.93
C ASP A 20 -24.06 31.27 34.08
N THR A 21 -22.94 31.91 33.75
CA THR A 21 -21.89 31.34 32.90
C THR A 21 -21.14 30.17 33.55
N SER A 22 -21.10 30.11 34.89
CA SER A 22 -20.50 28.99 35.61
C SER A 22 -21.30 27.70 35.40
N TYR A 23 -22.63 27.76 35.51
CA TYR A 23 -23.50 26.62 35.22
C TYR A 23 -23.33 26.12 33.78
N LEU A 24 -23.28 27.03 32.80
CA LEU A 24 -23.09 26.65 31.39
C LEU A 24 -21.73 25.98 31.16
N ARG A 25 -20.66 26.48 31.78
CA ARG A 25 -19.33 25.87 31.71
C ARG A 25 -19.31 24.47 32.30
N GLU A 26 -19.90 24.29 33.49
CA GLU A 26 -19.99 22.98 34.14
C GLU A 26 -20.85 21.99 33.36
N LEU A 27 -21.97 22.45 32.79
CA LEU A 27 -22.80 21.63 31.92
C LEU A 27 -22.03 21.21 30.66
N GLY A 28 -21.31 22.15 30.03
CA GLY A 28 -20.44 21.88 28.89
C GLY A 28 -19.36 20.85 29.21
N ALA A 29 -18.68 20.98 30.36
CA ALA A 29 -17.68 20.01 30.81
C ALA A 29 -18.29 18.62 31.00
N ARG A 30 -19.43 18.50 31.69
CA ARG A 30 -20.12 17.21 31.85
C ARG A 30 -20.56 16.57 30.53
N LEU A 31 -20.96 17.38 29.55
CA LEU A 31 -21.32 16.88 28.21
C LEU A 31 -20.09 16.43 27.43
N ALA A 32 -18.97 17.14 27.54
CA ALA A 32 -17.69 16.74 26.96
C ALA A 32 -17.22 15.40 27.52
N ASP A 33 -17.20 15.24 28.86
CA ASP A 33 -16.81 13.99 29.52
C ASP A 33 -17.69 12.80 29.08
N ARG A 34 -19.01 13.03 28.98
CA ARG A 34 -19.96 11.99 28.51
C ARG A 34 -19.76 11.64 27.05
N HIS A 35 -19.51 12.64 26.20
CA HIS A 35 -19.24 12.42 24.79
C HIS A 35 -17.94 11.60 24.62
N GLU A 36 -16.90 11.92 25.38
CA GLU A 36 -15.64 11.17 25.39
C GLU A 36 -15.86 9.71 25.84
N ALA A 37 -16.58 9.50 26.95
CA ALA A 37 -16.90 8.16 27.44
C ALA A 37 -17.77 7.36 26.46
N ALA A 38 -18.72 8.00 25.78
CA ALA A 38 -19.54 7.37 24.75
C ALA A 38 -18.71 7.00 23.50
N ALA A 39 -17.81 7.89 23.07
CA ALA A 39 -16.89 7.64 21.97
C ALA A 39 -15.93 6.49 22.29
N GLU A 40 -15.45 6.38 23.53
CA GLU A 40 -14.61 5.26 23.97
C GLU A 40 -15.37 3.93 23.92
N ARG A 41 -16.60 3.87 24.45
CA ARG A 41 -17.45 2.69 24.35
C ARG A 41 -17.75 2.31 22.90
N ALA A 42 -18.02 3.30 22.04
CA ALA A 42 -18.25 3.07 20.62
C ALA A 42 -17.01 2.45 19.95
N ARG A 43 -15.81 2.95 20.28
CA ARG A 43 -14.54 2.36 19.81
C ARG A 43 -14.37 0.92 20.31
N GLU A 44 -14.73 0.64 21.57
CA GLU A 44 -14.66 -0.71 22.13
C GLU A 44 -15.61 -1.69 21.41
N TYR A 45 -16.87 -1.32 21.23
CA TYR A 45 -17.82 -2.13 20.45
C TYR A 45 -17.35 -2.31 19.01
N GLY A 46 -16.76 -1.27 18.39
CA GLY A 46 -16.14 -1.37 17.08
C GLY A 46 -15.03 -2.42 17.02
N ARG A 47 -14.13 -2.46 18.01
CA ARG A 47 -13.08 -3.49 18.12
C ARG A 47 -13.67 -4.90 18.28
N HIS A 48 -14.70 -5.07 19.11
CA HIS A 48 -15.36 -6.37 19.26
C HIS A 48 -16.05 -6.82 17.97
N LEU A 49 -16.72 -5.91 17.26
CA LEU A 49 -17.36 -6.21 15.98
C LEU A 49 -16.33 -6.58 14.90
N ALA A 50 -15.22 -5.85 14.81
CA ALA A 50 -14.10 -6.18 13.94
C ALA A 50 -13.52 -7.57 14.23
N HIS A 51 -13.42 -7.94 15.52
CA HIS A 51 -12.99 -9.28 15.91
C HIS A 51 -13.98 -10.37 15.45
N VAL A 52 -15.29 -10.15 15.61
CA VAL A 52 -16.32 -11.09 15.11
C VAL A 52 -16.23 -11.27 13.60
N VAL A 53 -16.08 -10.17 12.85
CA VAL A 53 -15.88 -10.23 11.38
C VAL A 53 -14.63 -11.02 11.03
N ARG A 54 -13.51 -10.81 11.74
CA ARG A 54 -12.29 -11.58 11.54
C ARG A 54 -12.54 -13.07 11.79
N VAL A 55 -13.19 -13.44 12.90
CA VAL A 55 -13.51 -14.84 13.21
C VAL A 55 -14.37 -15.47 12.11
N LEU A 56 -15.41 -14.78 11.63
CA LEU A 56 -16.25 -15.27 10.54
C LEU A 56 -15.48 -15.42 9.22
N ALA A 57 -14.63 -14.46 8.86
CA ALA A 57 -13.83 -14.51 7.63
C ALA A 57 -12.80 -15.67 7.65
N LEU A 58 -12.22 -15.97 8.80
CA LEU A 58 -11.21 -17.03 8.99
C LEU A 58 -11.83 -18.42 9.20
N THR A 59 -13.12 -18.50 9.56
CA THR A 59 -13.82 -19.78 9.77
C THR A 59 -14.29 -20.32 8.43
N ARG A 60 -13.73 -21.46 8.01
CA ARG A 60 -14.05 -22.09 6.72
C ARG A 60 -15.51 -22.50 6.61
N GLY A 61 -16.08 -22.30 5.42
CA GLY A 61 -17.35 -22.88 5.00
C GLY A 61 -18.43 -21.85 4.66
N ARG A 62 -19.39 -22.29 3.86
CA ARG A 62 -20.47 -21.45 3.29
C ARG A 62 -21.35 -20.76 4.31
N ASP A 63 -21.60 -21.41 5.45
CA ASP A 63 -22.43 -20.83 6.50
C ASP A 63 -21.76 -19.60 7.11
N SER A 64 -20.46 -19.68 7.43
CA SER A 64 -19.69 -18.56 7.95
C SER A 64 -19.64 -17.40 6.97
N LEU A 65 -19.39 -17.70 5.68
CA LEU A 65 -19.44 -16.72 4.59
C LEU A 65 -20.79 -16.03 4.51
N THR A 66 -21.88 -16.80 4.55
CA THR A 66 -23.25 -16.26 4.45
C THR A 66 -23.57 -15.33 5.63
N GLN A 67 -23.19 -15.70 6.86
CA GLN A 67 -23.41 -14.84 8.03
C GLN A 67 -22.53 -13.60 7.98
N LEU A 68 -21.27 -13.71 7.53
CA LEU A 68 -20.39 -12.57 7.34
C LEU A 68 -20.99 -11.56 6.37
N LEU A 69 -21.43 -12.00 5.19
CA LEU A 69 -21.98 -11.08 4.19
C LEU A 69 -23.25 -10.39 4.70
N ARG A 70 -24.13 -11.11 5.41
CA ARG A 70 -25.30 -10.50 6.06
C ARG A 70 -24.90 -9.42 7.07
N LEU A 71 -23.90 -9.71 7.90
CA LEU A 71 -23.39 -8.74 8.88
C LEU A 71 -22.83 -7.48 8.21
N LEU A 72 -22.11 -7.63 7.10
CA LEU A 72 -21.57 -6.50 6.32
C LEU A 72 -22.66 -5.70 5.61
N ASP A 73 -23.76 -6.34 5.20
CA ASP A 73 -24.92 -5.66 4.60
C ASP A 73 -25.72 -4.87 5.67
N GLU A 74 -25.78 -5.37 6.90
CA GLU A 74 -26.59 -4.83 8.00
C GLU A 74 -25.88 -3.74 8.82
N ALA A 75 -24.55 -3.80 8.95
CA ALA A 75 -23.81 -2.94 9.87
C ALA A 75 -22.46 -2.46 9.29
N SER A 76 -22.05 -1.26 9.69
CA SER A 76 -20.66 -0.83 9.53
C SER A 76 -19.80 -1.53 10.57
N THR A 77 -18.85 -2.34 10.12
CA THR A 77 -18.07 -3.22 10.99
C THR A 77 -16.74 -2.62 11.45
N GLY A 78 -16.45 -1.39 11.01
CA GLY A 78 -15.17 -0.73 11.27
C GLY A 78 -13.98 -1.31 10.48
N LEU A 79 -14.13 -2.47 9.84
CA LEU A 79 -13.13 -3.04 8.96
C LEU A 79 -13.31 -2.56 7.52
N HIS A 80 -12.21 -2.19 6.88
CA HIS A 80 -12.24 -1.82 5.48
C HIS A 80 -12.50 -3.07 4.60
N PRO A 81 -13.29 -2.97 3.53
CA PRO A 81 -13.52 -4.07 2.59
C PRO A 81 -12.25 -4.80 2.10
N ARG A 82 -11.14 -4.08 1.89
CA ARG A 82 -9.84 -4.65 1.53
C ARG A 82 -9.30 -5.63 2.58
N THR A 83 -9.50 -5.34 3.86
CA THR A 83 -9.07 -6.21 4.97
C THR A 83 -9.90 -7.49 4.99
N VAL A 84 -11.22 -7.36 4.82
CA VAL A 84 -12.12 -8.52 4.75
C VAL A 84 -11.81 -9.39 3.53
N ALA A 85 -11.59 -8.79 2.35
CA ALA A 85 -11.19 -9.52 1.14
C ALA A 85 -9.91 -10.33 1.35
N SER A 86 -8.90 -9.72 1.97
CA SER A 86 -7.62 -10.37 2.26
C SER A 86 -7.79 -11.59 3.19
N LEU A 87 -8.60 -11.46 4.25
CA LEU A 87 -8.91 -12.56 5.18
C LEU A 87 -9.68 -13.69 4.49
N LEU A 88 -10.66 -13.34 3.64
CA LEU A 88 -11.44 -14.31 2.88
C LEU A 88 -10.57 -15.10 1.91
N ALA A 89 -9.73 -14.42 1.13
CA ALA A 89 -8.85 -15.04 0.16
C ALA A 89 -7.78 -15.94 0.81
N GLU A 90 -7.39 -15.65 2.04
CA GLU A 90 -6.41 -16.45 2.79
C GLU A 90 -6.99 -17.78 3.30
N HIS A 91 -8.26 -17.82 3.71
CA HIS A 91 -8.82 -18.97 4.43
C HIS A 91 -9.94 -19.73 3.73
N GLN A 92 -10.66 -19.10 2.81
CA GLN A 92 -11.85 -19.70 2.19
C GLN A 92 -11.51 -20.37 0.85
N GLU A 93 -12.28 -21.41 0.53
CA GLU A 93 -12.14 -22.11 -0.75
C GLU A 93 -12.63 -21.23 -1.92
N PRO A 94 -11.88 -21.12 -3.03
CA PRO A 94 -12.27 -20.30 -4.19
C PRO A 94 -13.66 -20.64 -4.75
N ALA A 95 -14.03 -21.92 -4.73
CA ALA A 95 -15.35 -22.38 -5.18
C ALA A 95 -16.49 -21.82 -4.32
N ASP A 96 -16.29 -21.76 -3.00
CA ASP A 96 -17.30 -21.22 -2.08
C ASP A 96 -17.38 -19.70 -2.19
N LEU A 97 -16.24 -19.02 -2.36
CA LEU A 97 -16.21 -17.58 -2.61
C LEU A 97 -16.95 -17.22 -3.91
N ALA A 98 -16.67 -17.94 -5.00
CA ALA A 98 -17.34 -17.75 -6.29
C ALA A 98 -18.87 -17.91 -6.16
N ALA A 99 -19.33 -18.95 -5.46
CA ALA A 99 -20.76 -19.23 -5.30
C ALA A 99 -21.47 -18.28 -4.32
N VAL A 100 -20.84 -17.87 -3.23
CA VAL A 100 -21.52 -17.12 -2.16
C VAL A 100 -21.34 -15.61 -2.30
N VAL A 101 -20.18 -15.16 -2.77
CA VAL A 101 -19.84 -13.73 -2.85
C VAL A 101 -20.17 -13.15 -4.23
N PHE A 102 -19.83 -13.88 -5.31
CA PHE A 102 -19.91 -13.37 -6.69
C PHE A 102 -21.20 -13.76 -7.44
N ASP A 103 -21.90 -14.83 -7.07
CA ASP A 103 -23.18 -15.23 -7.68
C ASP A 103 -24.40 -14.47 -7.10
N ARG A 104 -24.16 -13.31 -6.48
CA ARG A 104 -25.18 -12.44 -5.88
C ARG A 104 -25.65 -11.34 -6.84
N PRO A 105 -26.86 -10.77 -6.65
CA PRO A 105 -27.34 -9.63 -7.44
C PRO A 105 -26.40 -8.42 -7.33
N ARG A 106 -26.11 -7.78 -8.48
CA ARG A 106 -25.13 -6.68 -8.67
C ARG A 106 -25.47 -5.33 -8.01
N THR A 107 -26.37 -5.28 -7.04
CA THR A 107 -26.89 -4.03 -6.46
C THR A 107 -26.69 -3.93 -4.94
N ASP A 108 -25.88 -4.80 -4.34
CA ASP A 108 -25.55 -4.73 -2.91
C ASP A 108 -24.30 -3.86 -2.65
N ARG A 109 -24.02 -3.55 -1.38
CA ARG A 109 -22.94 -2.63 -0.98
C ARG A 109 -21.55 -3.28 -1.00
N LEU A 110 -21.41 -4.44 -1.65
CA LEU A 110 -20.22 -5.29 -1.57
C LEU A 110 -19.31 -5.20 -2.79
N ASP A 111 -19.54 -4.26 -3.70
CA ASP A 111 -18.74 -4.12 -4.94
C ASP A 111 -17.25 -3.89 -4.66
N GLU A 112 -16.93 -3.05 -3.67
CA GLU A 112 -15.55 -2.81 -3.26
C GLU A 112 -14.91 -4.08 -2.67
N LEU A 113 -15.66 -4.84 -1.86
CA LEU A 113 -15.22 -6.12 -1.32
C LEU A 113 -14.93 -7.11 -2.45
N ARG A 114 -15.81 -7.20 -3.45
CA ARG A 114 -15.64 -8.08 -4.61
C ARG A 114 -14.47 -7.69 -5.48
N GLY A 115 -14.29 -6.39 -5.74
CA GLY A 115 -13.13 -5.87 -6.47
C GLY A 115 -11.84 -6.25 -5.76
N CYS A 116 -11.77 -6.02 -4.44
CA CYS A 116 -10.62 -6.43 -3.65
C CYS A 116 -10.40 -7.94 -3.68
N LEU A 117 -11.45 -8.73 -3.43
CA LEU A 117 -11.38 -10.18 -3.36
C LEU A 117 -10.95 -10.79 -4.70
N PHE A 118 -11.41 -10.25 -5.82
CA PHE A 118 -11.01 -10.68 -7.16
C PHE A 118 -9.49 -10.57 -7.35
N HIS A 119 -8.90 -9.41 -7.05
CA HIS A 119 -7.44 -9.24 -7.18
C HIS A 119 -6.67 -10.05 -6.13
N GLU A 120 -7.20 -10.23 -4.92
CA GLU A 120 -6.60 -11.09 -3.89
C GLU A 120 -6.55 -12.58 -4.33
N LEU A 121 -7.56 -13.07 -5.06
CA LEU A 121 -7.60 -14.42 -5.61
C LEU A 121 -6.59 -14.59 -6.77
N ILE A 122 -6.50 -13.60 -7.67
CA ILE A 122 -5.52 -13.62 -8.77
C ILE A 122 -4.09 -13.71 -8.22
N LEU A 123 -3.75 -12.88 -7.22
CA LEU A 123 -2.42 -12.87 -6.62
C LEU A 123 -2.09 -14.18 -5.90
N ARG A 124 -3.10 -14.95 -5.48
CA ARG A 124 -2.95 -16.29 -4.88
C ARG A 124 -2.96 -17.42 -5.92
N GLY A 125 -2.95 -17.09 -7.21
CA GLY A 125 -2.87 -18.08 -8.29
C GLY A 125 -4.17 -18.81 -8.59
N VAL A 126 -5.32 -18.28 -8.15
CA VAL A 126 -6.62 -18.84 -8.53
C VAL A 126 -6.88 -18.53 -10.00
N ASP A 127 -7.12 -19.57 -10.80
CA ASP A 127 -7.57 -19.41 -12.18
C ASP A 127 -9.03 -18.93 -12.18
N ILE A 128 -9.24 -17.69 -12.62
CA ILE A 128 -10.54 -17.05 -12.69
C ILE A 128 -11.45 -17.74 -13.72
N ASP A 129 -10.88 -18.34 -14.76
CA ASP A 129 -11.63 -18.96 -15.84
C ASP A 129 -12.31 -20.27 -15.42
N ASP A 130 -11.85 -20.90 -14.34
CA ASP A 130 -12.46 -22.09 -13.72
C ASP A 130 -13.83 -21.79 -13.08
N PHE A 131 -14.09 -20.52 -12.72
CA PHE A 131 -15.29 -20.13 -11.98
C PHE A 131 -16.13 -19.16 -12.80
N ARG A 132 -17.28 -19.64 -13.33
CA ARG A 132 -18.21 -18.81 -14.10
C ARG A 132 -18.60 -17.49 -13.41
N PRO A 133 -18.91 -17.43 -12.10
CA PRO A 133 -19.23 -16.16 -11.44
C PRO A 133 -18.08 -15.16 -11.48
N LEU A 134 -16.83 -15.60 -11.33
CA LEU A 134 -15.64 -14.74 -11.40
C LEU A 134 -15.39 -14.27 -12.84
N ARG A 135 -15.41 -15.18 -13.82
CA ARG A 135 -15.20 -14.85 -15.24
C ARG A 135 -16.24 -13.89 -15.80
N THR A 136 -17.49 -13.99 -15.35
CA THR A 136 -18.59 -13.12 -15.81
C THR A 136 -18.75 -11.87 -14.96
N TRP A 137 -17.98 -11.75 -13.88
CA TRP A 137 -17.85 -10.51 -13.15
C TRP A 137 -17.08 -9.55 -14.04
N THR A 138 -17.80 -8.66 -14.71
CA THR A 138 -17.21 -7.57 -15.48
C THR A 138 -16.32 -6.78 -14.54
N ILE A 139 -15.02 -7.09 -14.57
CA ILE A 139 -13.92 -6.48 -13.82
C ILE A 139 -14.28 -5.02 -13.68
N VAL A 140 -14.66 -4.66 -12.45
CA VAL A 140 -14.99 -3.32 -11.95
C VAL A 140 -15.16 -2.30 -13.08
N ARG A 141 -16.42 -2.02 -13.47
CA ARG A 141 -16.76 -1.17 -14.62
C ARG A 141 -15.83 0.06 -14.71
N PRO A 142 -15.29 0.39 -15.90
CA PRO A 142 -14.46 1.57 -16.08
C PRO A 142 -15.12 2.81 -15.46
N GLY A 143 -14.40 3.51 -14.58
CA GLY A 143 -14.86 4.72 -13.90
C GLY A 143 -15.52 4.52 -12.52
N TRP A 144 -15.71 3.28 -12.05
CA TRP A 144 -16.33 3.01 -10.75
C TRP A 144 -15.33 2.64 -9.64
N SER A 145 -14.18 2.04 -9.97
CA SER A 145 -13.12 1.77 -8.99
C SER A 145 -11.73 1.97 -9.59
N ALA A 146 -10.75 2.28 -8.75
CA ALA A 146 -9.36 2.38 -9.19
C ALA A 146 -8.75 1.02 -9.58
N LEU A 147 -9.29 -0.09 -9.04
CA LEU A 147 -8.86 -1.46 -9.34
C LEU A 147 -9.17 -1.88 -10.78
N ALA A 148 -10.14 -1.23 -11.43
CA ALA A 148 -10.50 -1.46 -12.83
C ALA A 148 -9.36 -1.26 -13.83
N TRP A 149 -8.33 -0.50 -13.46
CA TRP A 149 -7.17 -0.25 -14.29
C TRP A 149 -6.18 -1.43 -14.32
N LEU A 150 -6.24 -2.32 -13.32
CA LEU A 150 -5.34 -3.47 -13.23
C LEU A 150 -5.72 -4.59 -14.22
N PRO A 151 -4.74 -5.39 -14.67
CA PRO A 151 -5.03 -6.60 -15.43
C PRO A 151 -5.90 -7.59 -14.64
N ASP A 152 -6.81 -8.24 -15.34
CA ASP A 152 -7.71 -9.26 -14.82
C ASP A 152 -7.07 -10.65 -14.67
N ARG A 153 -5.78 -10.74 -15.02
CA ARG A 153 -4.94 -11.93 -14.89
C ARG A 153 -3.63 -11.54 -14.24
N LEU A 154 -2.94 -12.53 -13.68
CA LEU A 154 -1.60 -12.35 -13.16
C LEU A 154 -0.64 -12.12 -14.34
N ARG A 155 0.18 -11.07 -14.27
CA ARG A 155 1.21 -10.78 -15.26
C ARG A 155 2.52 -11.49 -14.93
N ALA A 156 3.40 -11.62 -15.92
CA ALA A 156 4.65 -12.36 -15.77
C ALA A 156 5.58 -11.78 -14.69
N MET A 157 5.50 -10.46 -14.45
CA MET A 157 6.26 -9.79 -13.39
C MET A 157 5.64 -9.92 -11.99
N GLU A 158 4.41 -10.43 -11.88
CA GLU A 158 3.69 -10.54 -10.60
C GLU A 158 3.91 -11.92 -9.97
N THR A 159 5.16 -12.30 -9.77
CA THR A 159 5.55 -13.65 -9.31
C THR A 159 6.03 -13.65 -7.86
N ALA A 160 5.96 -14.82 -7.23
CA ALA A 160 6.47 -15.07 -5.87
C ALA A 160 5.96 -14.04 -4.83
N VAL A 161 4.66 -13.73 -4.90
CA VAL A 161 4.00 -12.80 -4.00
C VAL A 161 4.05 -13.33 -2.56
N ASP A 162 4.67 -12.55 -1.67
CA ASP A 162 4.62 -12.84 -0.24
C ASP A 162 3.34 -12.23 0.36
N PHE A 163 2.64 -13.02 1.16
CA PHE A 163 1.45 -12.58 1.89
C PHE A 163 1.66 -12.67 3.39
N PRO A 164 1.08 -11.75 4.17
CA PRO A 164 1.09 -11.89 5.61
C PRO A 164 0.32 -13.15 6.02
N SER A 165 0.92 -13.99 6.87
CA SER A 165 0.20 -15.07 7.52
C SER A 165 -0.51 -14.55 8.76
N ARG A 166 -1.85 -14.65 8.84
CA ARG A 166 -2.63 -14.07 9.94
C ARG A 166 -3.17 -15.14 10.88
N SER A 167 -3.16 -14.83 12.17
CA SER A 167 -3.79 -15.68 13.19
C SER A 167 -5.12 -15.11 13.69
N LEU A 168 -5.95 -16.01 14.26
CA LEU A 168 -7.18 -15.65 14.98
C LEU A 168 -6.93 -14.63 16.11
N ARG A 169 -5.70 -14.56 16.64
CA ARG A 169 -5.31 -13.69 17.76
C ARG A 169 -4.76 -12.32 17.36
N GLY A 170 -4.69 -11.99 16.07
CA GLY A 170 -4.23 -10.66 15.65
C GLY A 170 -2.90 -10.63 14.92
N SER A 171 -1.99 -11.58 15.18
CA SER A 171 -0.62 -11.53 14.66
C SER A 171 -0.55 -11.66 13.13
N ALA A 172 0.31 -10.86 12.50
CA ALA A 172 0.77 -11.01 11.13
C ALA A 172 2.30 -11.16 11.11
N ARG A 173 2.86 -11.90 10.16
CA ARG A 173 4.30 -11.96 9.85
C ARG A 173 4.49 -11.74 8.35
N GLY A 174 5.45 -10.91 7.97
CA GLY A 174 5.79 -10.57 6.58
C GLY A 174 7.31 -10.44 6.38
N GLY A 175 7.77 -10.50 5.13
CA GLY A 175 9.18 -10.50 4.74
C GLY A 175 9.86 -9.12 4.87
N GLY A 176 11.19 -9.10 4.71
CA GLY A 176 12.00 -7.87 4.80
C GLY A 176 12.31 -7.23 3.44
N SER A 177 12.59 -5.93 3.41
CA SER A 177 12.93 -5.16 2.20
C SER A 177 14.41 -5.18 1.80
N GLY A 178 15.27 -5.83 2.59
CA GLY A 178 16.73 -5.70 2.44
C GLY A 178 17.27 -6.22 1.10
N LEU A 179 18.35 -5.60 0.64
CA LEU A 179 19.07 -5.94 -0.57
C LEU A 179 19.70 -7.34 -0.46
N PRO A 180 19.27 -8.31 -1.29
CA PRO A 180 19.86 -9.64 -1.30
C PRO A 180 21.36 -9.61 -1.63
N THR A 181 22.11 -10.61 -1.17
CA THR A 181 23.56 -10.70 -1.39
C THR A 181 23.93 -10.98 -2.86
N GLU A 182 23.03 -11.60 -3.63
CA GLU A 182 23.30 -11.97 -5.02
C GLU A 182 23.35 -10.76 -5.95
N GLY A 183 24.43 -10.64 -6.73
CA GLY A 183 24.63 -9.53 -7.67
C GLY A 183 24.93 -8.18 -7.00
N ARG A 184 25.02 -8.16 -5.66
CA ARG A 184 25.38 -7.00 -4.85
C ARG A 184 26.82 -6.61 -5.12
N MET A 185 27.03 -5.33 -5.41
CA MET A 185 28.34 -4.73 -5.54
C MET A 185 28.41 -3.45 -4.72
N ASP A 186 29.58 -3.20 -4.13
CA ASP A 186 29.98 -1.87 -3.69
C ASP A 186 30.70 -1.20 -4.87
N PRO A 187 30.11 -0.17 -5.50
CA PRO A 187 30.77 0.58 -6.57
C PRO A 187 32.02 1.29 -6.04
N PRO A 188 32.86 1.89 -6.91
CA PRO A 188 34.23 2.23 -6.58
C PRO A 188 34.40 3.02 -5.27
N THR A 189 35.21 2.46 -4.36
CA THR A 189 35.68 3.11 -3.12
C THR A 189 37.18 3.41 -3.24
N PRO A 190 37.66 4.65 -3.00
CA PRO A 190 36.88 5.82 -2.59
C PRO A 190 36.03 6.39 -3.74
N ARG A 191 34.82 6.85 -3.41
CA ARG A 191 33.94 7.50 -4.39
C ARG A 191 34.48 8.86 -4.80
N THR A 192 34.09 9.31 -6.00
CA THR A 192 34.32 10.70 -6.42
C THR A 192 33.61 11.66 -5.46
N THR A 193 34.30 12.73 -5.08
CA THR A 193 33.69 13.84 -4.33
C THR A 193 32.95 14.82 -5.25
N LEU A 194 33.16 14.70 -6.56
CA LEU A 194 32.46 15.51 -7.56
C LEU A 194 31.02 15.03 -7.70
N ARG A 195 30.05 15.89 -7.38
CA ARG A 195 28.63 15.64 -7.60
C ARG A 195 28.27 15.88 -9.06
N SER A 196 27.28 15.13 -9.53
CA SER A 196 26.70 15.31 -10.86
C SER A 196 26.00 16.66 -10.95
N ALA A 197 26.12 17.32 -12.10
CA ALA A 197 25.42 18.57 -12.40
C ALA A 197 23.99 18.36 -12.92
N LEU A 198 23.55 17.10 -13.02
CA LEU A 198 22.19 16.76 -13.45
C LEU A 198 21.16 17.35 -12.50
N GLN A 199 20.03 17.78 -13.05
CA GLN A 199 18.92 18.34 -12.28
C GLN A 199 17.78 17.35 -12.23
N ASP A 200 17.11 17.29 -11.08
CA ASP A 200 15.85 16.59 -10.97
C ASP A 200 14.79 17.30 -11.81
N VAL A 201 14.15 16.55 -12.70
CA VAL A 201 13.09 17.01 -13.61
C VAL A 201 11.74 16.37 -13.30
N ALA A 202 11.62 15.69 -12.15
CA ALA A 202 10.34 15.12 -11.72
C ALA A 202 9.28 16.22 -11.56
N THR A 203 8.15 16.04 -12.25
CA THR A 203 6.95 16.83 -11.97
C THR A 203 6.23 16.27 -10.75
N THR A 204 5.32 17.03 -10.14
CA THR A 204 4.51 16.54 -9.01
C THR A 204 3.76 15.26 -9.37
N ALA A 205 3.19 15.16 -10.58
CA ALA A 205 2.48 13.96 -11.03
C ALA A 205 3.41 12.74 -11.14
N VAL A 206 4.62 12.93 -11.68
CA VAL A 206 5.63 11.86 -11.78
C VAL A 206 6.11 11.44 -10.39
N HIS A 207 6.36 12.40 -9.50
CA HIS A 207 6.71 12.13 -8.11
C HIS A 207 5.64 11.29 -7.42
N THR A 208 4.38 11.75 -7.43
CA THR A 208 3.24 11.01 -6.85
C THR A 208 3.10 9.61 -7.43
N SER A 209 3.36 9.43 -8.73
CA SER A 209 3.34 8.10 -9.34
C SER A 209 4.45 7.22 -8.78
N ILE A 210 5.69 7.70 -8.70
CA ILE A 210 6.84 6.92 -8.23
C ILE A 210 6.69 6.51 -6.76
N VAL A 211 6.27 7.43 -5.88
CA VAL A 211 6.11 7.15 -4.43
C VAL A 211 4.79 6.47 -4.06
N ALA A 212 3.96 6.12 -5.03
CA ALA A 212 2.62 5.57 -4.81
C ALA A 212 2.58 4.38 -3.84
N ALA A 213 3.52 3.43 -3.95
CA ALA A 213 3.60 2.25 -3.10
C ALA A 213 3.97 2.57 -1.64
N PRO A 214 5.10 3.26 -1.33
CA PRO A 214 5.43 3.62 0.05
C PRO A 214 4.42 4.59 0.69
N GLU A 215 3.86 5.53 -0.08
CA GLU A 215 2.77 6.39 0.39
C GLU A 215 1.54 5.56 0.81
N ALA A 216 1.12 4.61 -0.03
CA ALA A 216 -0.01 3.74 0.31
C ALA A 216 0.31 2.78 1.48
N GLY A 217 1.57 2.42 1.65
CA GLY A 217 2.06 1.60 2.76
C GLY A 217 2.23 2.35 4.08
N ASP A 218 2.02 3.67 4.10
CA ASP A 218 2.23 4.53 5.27
C ASP A 218 3.67 4.47 5.81
N TRP A 219 4.65 4.50 4.90
CA TRP A 219 6.08 4.50 5.27
C TRP A 219 6.51 5.88 5.77
N GLY A 220 7.33 5.92 6.83
CA GLY A 220 7.73 7.16 7.51
C GLY A 220 8.49 8.16 6.63
N GLY A 221 9.31 7.69 5.68
CA GLY A 221 10.03 8.55 4.75
C GLY A 221 10.13 7.95 3.34
N HIS A 222 9.88 8.78 2.33
CA HIS A 222 10.09 8.41 0.94
C HIS A 222 10.42 9.63 0.07
N GLY A 223 10.99 9.38 -1.10
CA GLY A 223 11.29 10.42 -2.06
C GLY A 223 11.46 9.86 -3.47
N ALA A 224 11.17 10.70 -4.47
CA ALA A 224 11.32 10.34 -5.87
C ALA A 224 12.04 11.43 -6.65
N TRP A 225 12.91 11.00 -7.57
CA TRP A 225 13.70 11.89 -8.42
C TRP A 225 13.77 11.34 -9.84
N VAL A 226 13.89 12.21 -10.84
CA VAL A 226 14.06 11.83 -12.23
C VAL A 226 15.14 12.68 -12.87
N PHE A 227 16.13 12.05 -13.47
CA PHE A 227 17.23 12.74 -14.14
C PHE A 227 17.20 12.44 -15.64
N ARG A 228 17.34 13.49 -16.45
CA ARG A 228 17.53 13.36 -17.90
C ARG A 228 19.01 13.44 -18.22
N LEU A 229 19.51 12.44 -18.93
CA LEU A 229 20.91 12.32 -19.33
C LEU A 229 21.10 12.89 -20.73
N ASP A 230 22.15 13.68 -20.93
CA ASP A 230 22.47 14.26 -22.24
C ASP A 230 22.87 13.17 -23.25
N GLU A 231 23.58 12.15 -22.77
CA GLU A 231 24.01 10.98 -23.54
C GLU A 231 23.44 9.69 -22.95
N ALA A 232 23.27 8.69 -23.81
CA ALA A 232 22.83 7.38 -23.38
C ALA A 232 23.94 6.71 -22.56
N ILE A 233 23.62 6.25 -21.35
CA ILE A 233 24.58 5.53 -20.49
C ILE A 233 24.36 4.02 -20.53
N THR A 234 25.43 3.26 -20.38
CA THR A 234 25.33 1.81 -20.21
C THR A 234 24.86 1.48 -18.78
N PRO A 235 24.10 0.39 -18.57
CA PRO A 235 23.70 -0.06 -17.23
C PRO A 235 24.84 -0.15 -16.22
N GLU A 236 26.03 -0.53 -16.68
CA GLU A 236 27.24 -0.69 -15.88
C GLU A 236 27.76 0.63 -15.30
N GLN A 237 27.35 1.77 -15.87
CA GLN A 237 27.70 3.11 -15.37
C GLN A 237 26.78 3.58 -14.24
N VAL A 238 25.58 2.99 -14.08
CA VAL A 238 24.59 3.42 -13.08
C VAL A 238 25.14 3.31 -11.64
N PRO A 239 25.79 2.20 -11.21
CA PRO A 239 26.35 2.09 -9.87
C PRO A 239 27.31 3.22 -9.48
N ALA A 240 28.11 3.72 -10.42
CA ALA A 240 29.04 4.82 -10.17
C ALA A 240 28.37 6.21 -10.23
N LEU A 241 27.34 6.36 -11.08
CA LEU A 241 26.60 7.60 -11.25
C LEU A 241 25.64 7.88 -10.08
N LEU A 242 24.87 6.88 -9.64
CA LEU A 242 23.79 7.04 -8.67
C LEU A 242 24.19 7.80 -7.39
N PRO A 243 25.29 7.46 -6.70
CA PRO A 243 25.69 8.15 -5.46
C PRO A 243 26.16 9.61 -5.68
N THR A 244 26.32 10.05 -6.93
CA THR A 244 26.75 11.43 -7.26
C THR A 244 25.58 12.37 -7.55
N LEU A 245 24.37 11.84 -7.74
CA LEU A 245 23.18 12.61 -8.11
C LEU A 245 22.71 13.48 -6.93
N PRO A 246 22.15 14.68 -7.16
CA PRO A 246 21.71 15.56 -6.08
C PRO A 246 20.37 15.08 -5.49
N MET A 247 20.41 14.03 -4.65
CA MET A 247 19.26 13.48 -3.95
C MET A 247 19.55 13.41 -2.45
N PRO A 248 18.62 13.82 -1.58
CA PRO A 248 18.75 13.69 -0.13
C PRO A 248 19.14 12.30 0.36
N CYS A 249 18.65 11.23 -0.30
CA CYS A 249 18.95 9.84 0.09
C CYS A 249 20.41 9.41 -0.13
N VAL A 250 21.22 10.21 -0.82
CA VAL A 250 22.67 9.99 -1.01
C VAL A 250 23.49 11.23 -0.68
N ASP A 251 22.87 12.26 -0.07
CA ASP A 251 23.56 13.43 0.43
C ASP A 251 24.35 13.07 1.69
N GLY A 252 25.51 13.72 1.87
CA GLY A 252 26.41 13.43 2.99
C GLY A 252 27.15 12.09 2.89
N LEU A 253 26.87 11.27 1.87
CA LEU A 253 27.57 10.01 1.65
C LEU A 253 29.07 10.25 1.46
N GLY A 254 29.85 9.91 2.49
CA GLY A 254 31.29 10.12 2.52
C GLY A 254 32.03 9.31 1.46
N PRO A 255 33.31 9.65 1.17
CA PRO A 255 34.11 8.97 0.15
C PRO A 255 34.30 7.46 0.44
N THR A 256 34.12 7.04 1.69
CA THR A 256 34.28 5.65 2.16
C THR A 256 33.03 5.08 2.82
N ALA A 257 31.90 5.81 2.84
CA ALA A 257 30.64 5.29 3.39
C ALA A 257 30.18 4.06 2.59
N ARG A 258 29.28 3.22 3.08
CA ARG A 258 28.76 2.09 2.30
C ARG A 258 27.70 2.56 1.30
N PHE A 259 27.74 2.03 0.08
CA PHE A 259 26.67 2.17 -0.90
C PHE A 259 26.68 0.89 -1.70
N GLU A 260 25.60 0.13 -1.65
CA GLU A 260 25.55 -1.16 -2.31
C GLU A 260 24.39 -1.18 -3.28
N ILE A 261 24.62 -1.78 -4.44
CA ILE A 261 23.64 -1.79 -5.52
C ILE A 261 23.70 -3.13 -6.25
N ALA A 262 22.56 -3.59 -6.72
CA ALA A 262 22.45 -4.76 -7.58
C ALA A 262 21.46 -4.48 -8.71
N ALA A 263 21.77 -4.92 -9.92
CA ALA A 263 20.78 -4.99 -10.99
C ALA A 263 19.77 -6.09 -10.64
N ARG A 264 18.47 -5.81 -10.78
CA ARG A 264 17.39 -6.76 -10.46
C ARG A 264 16.45 -6.94 -11.65
N PRO A 265 15.87 -8.14 -11.85
CA PRO A 265 14.76 -8.31 -12.76
C PRO A 265 13.50 -7.58 -12.23
N VAL A 266 12.61 -7.21 -13.14
CA VAL A 266 11.44 -6.37 -12.85
C VAL A 266 10.44 -7.01 -11.88
N ASP A 267 10.34 -8.34 -11.87
CA ASP A 267 9.46 -9.09 -10.99
C ASP A 267 9.81 -8.91 -9.52
N GLU A 268 11.10 -8.84 -9.21
CA GLU A 268 11.56 -8.61 -7.84
C GLU A 268 11.38 -7.17 -7.38
N ILE A 269 11.53 -6.20 -8.29
CA ILE A 269 11.20 -4.80 -8.03
C ILE A 269 9.70 -4.65 -7.77
N TRP A 270 8.88 -5.27 -8.60
CA TRP A 270 7.44 -5.30 -8.39
C TRP A 270 7.09 -5.95 -7.05
N ARG A 271 7.72 -7.08 -6.69
CA ARG A 271 7.51 -7.75 -5.40
C ARG A 271 7.86 -6.86 -4.22
N LEU A 272 8.98 -6.12 -4.29
CA LEU A 272 9.36 -5.14 -3.27
C LEU A 272 8.29 -4.05 -3.13
N LEU A 273 7.90 -3.41 -4.23
CA LEU A 273 6.85 -2.37 -4.23
C LEU A 273 5.49 -2.90 -3.72
N PHE A 274 5.14 -4.13 -4.10
CA PHE A 274 3.94 -4.80 -3.63
C PHE A 274 4.00 -5.05 -2.13
N ALA A 275 5.12 -5.56 -1.61
CA ALA A 275 5.34 -5.76 -0.18
C ALA A 275 5.20 -4.44 0.58
N THR A 276 5.88 -3.39 0.13
CA THR A 276 5.83 -2.03 0.68
C THR A 276 4.38 -1.54 0.83
N ALA A 277 3.58 -1.63 -0.22
CA ALA A 277 2.21 -1.12 -0.19
C ALA A 277 1.24 -2.07 0.55
N SER A 278 1.35 -3.38 0.35
CA SER A 278 0.36 -4.35 0.85
C SER A 278 0.52 -4.66 2.34
N MET A 279 1.76 -4.69 2.83
CA MET A 279 2.09 -4.99 4.23
C MET A 279 2.32 -3.72 5.06
N GLY A 280 2.73 -2.63 4.41
CA GLY A 280 3.00 -1.35 5.06
C GLY A 280 4.37 -1.30 5.74
N GLY A 281 4.66 -0.15 6.35
CA GLY A 281 5.83 0.07 7.19
C GLY A 281 5.77 -0.64 8.55
N MET A 282 6.76 -0.40 9.42
CA MET A 282 6.94 -1.03 10.73
C MET A 282 5.71 -0.90 11.65
N TYR A 283 4.99 0.22 11.53
CA TYR A 283 3.77 0.50 12.29
C TYR A 283 2.48 0.49 11.44
N GLY A 284 2.59 0.25 10.14
CA GLY A 284 1.48 0.23 9.20
C GLY A 284 0.85 -1.17 9.05
N GLU A 285 -0.44 -1.22 8.72
CA GLU A 285 -1.11 -2.47 8.29
C GLU A 285 -1.11 -2.64 6.76
N GLY A 286 -0.56 -1.65 6.03
CA GLY A 286 -0.61 -1.52 4.58
C GLY A 286 -2.03 -1.42 4.03
N VAL A 287 -2.16 -1.57 2.72
CA VAL A 287 -3.45 -1.55 2.01
C VAL A 287 -3.88 -2.93 1.47
N HIS A 288 -3.18 -3.99 1.89
CA HIS A 288 -3.42 -5.38 1.51
C HIS A 288 -3.31 -5.64 0.00
N GLY A 289 -3.63 -6.85 -0.46
CA GLY A 289 -3.18 -7.34 -1.77
C GLY A 289 -3.78 -6.57 -2.95
N ALA A 290 -5.09 -6.32 -2.96
CA ALA A 290 -5.72 -5.68 -4.12
C ALA A 290 -5.21 -4.26 -4.38
N TYR A 291 -5.20 -3.41 -3.35
CA TYR A 291 -4.69 -2.06 -3.48
C TYR A 291 -3.15 -2.03 -3.49
N GLY A 292 -2.49 -2.92 -2.76
CA GLY A 292 -1.04 -3.08 -2.83
C GLY A 292 -0.57 -3.36 -4.25
N ARG A 293 -1.28 -4.24 -4.98
CA ARG A 293 -1.10 -4.46 -6.41
C ARG A 293 -1.29 -3.17 -7.21
N LEU A 294 -2.40 -2.44 -7.00
CA LEU A 294 -2.64 -1.16 -7.68
C LEU A 294 -1.49 -0.17 -7.52
N TRP A 295 -1.04 0.05 -6.28
CA TRP A 295 -0.03 1.06 -5.99
C TRP A 295 1.37 0.62 -6.41
N ALA A 296 1.69 -0.67 -6.33
CA ALA A 296 2.92 -1.22 -6.89
C ALA A 296 3.00 -0.97 -8.41
N TRP A 297 1.90 -1.22 -9.13
CA TRP A 297 1.82 -0.92 -10.56
C TRP A 297 1.94 0.59 -10.86
N ARG A 298 1.38 1.47 -10.02
CA ARG A 298 1.52 2.93 -10.19
C ARG A 298 2.95 3.41 -9.95
N SER A 299 3.63 2.88 -8.92
CA SER A 299 5.06 3.10 -8.71
C SER A 299 5.89 2.62 -9.89
N LEU A 300 5.60 1.41 -10.40
CA LEU A 300 6.28 0.85 -11.55
C LEU A 300 6.10 1.72 -12.80
N ALA A 301 4.89 2.23 -13.04
CA ALA A 301 4.58 3.13 -14.16
C ALA A 301 5.41 4.43 -14.10
N GLY A 302 5.48 5.06 -12.92
CA GLY A 302 6.27 6.28 -12.71
C GLY A 302 7.76 6.04 -12.89
N LEU A 303 8.27 4.93 -12.34
CA LEU A 303 9.68 4.55 -12.45
C LEU A 303 10.07 4.22 -13.90
N SER A 304 9.25 3.43 -14.62
CA SER A 304 9.50 3.08 -16.02
C SER A 304 9.29 4.24 -17.00
N GLY A 305 8.71 5.35 -16.53
CA GLY A 305 8.42 6.53 -17.37
C GLY A 305 7.25 6.32 -18.33
N ALA A 306 6.28 5.48 -17.97
CA ALA A 306 5.05 5.35 -18.73
C ALA A 306 4.28 6.68 -18.72
N ALA A 307 3.58 6.97 -19.83
CA ALA A 307 2.78 8.19 -19.95
C ALA A 307 1.62 8.22 -18.92
N GLU A 308 1.20 9.42 -18.54
CA GLU A 308 0.01 9.59 -17.71
C GLU A 308 -1.21 8.99 -18.42
N GLY A 309 -2.00 8.19 -17.68
CA GLY A 309 -3.16 7.49 -18.24
C GLY A 309 -2.81 6.27 -19.13
N ALA A 310 -1.55 5.85 -19.18
CA ALA A 310 -1.15 4.62 -19.87
C ALA A 310 -1.93 3.40 -19.35
N SER A 311 -2.19 2.46 -20.26
CA SER A 311 -2.79 1.19 -19.90
C SER A 311 -1.81 0.33 -19.08
N ALA A 312 -2.33 -0.64 -18.33
CA ALA A 312 -1.46 -1.62 -17.66
C ALA A 312 -0.56 -2.37 -18.66
N GLU A 313 -1.02 -2.67 -19.88
CA GLU A 313 -0.17 -3.30 -20.90
C GLU A 313 1.00 -2.41 -21.34
N ASP A 314 0.76 -1.11 -21.48
CA ASP A 314 1.82 -0.18 -21.80
C ASP A 314 2.83 -0.06 -20.65
N VAL A 315 2.36 -0.04 -19.40
CA VAL A 315 3.23 -0.03 -18.21
C VAL A 315 4.10 -1.28 -18.16
N GLU A 316 3.50 -2.47 -18.33
CA GLU A 316 4.23 -3.74 -18.35
C GLU A 316 5.30 -3.74 -19.45
N ARG A 317 4.95 -3.27 -20.65
CA ARG A 317 5.91 -3.16 -21.77
C ARG A 317 7.09 -2.24 -21.41
N HIS A 318 6.84 -1.04 -20.89
CA HIS A 318 7.93 -0.11 -20.52
C HIS A 318 8.78 -0.65 -19.36
N ALA A 319 8.14 -1.29 -18.37
CA ALA A 319 8.81 -1.86 -17.23
C ALA A 319 9.73 -3.02 -17.65
N SER A 320 9.28 -3.89 -18.54
CA SER A 320 10.07 -5.02 -19.07
C SER A 320 11.27 -4.60 -19.92
N GLN A 321 11.25 -3.40 -20.50
CA GLN A 321 12.33 -2.85 -21.33
C GLN A 321 13.30 -1.97 -20.55
N SER A 322 12.93 -1.55 -19.34
CA SER A 322 13.79 -0.77 -18.44
C SER A 322 14.82 -1.65 -17.77
N THR A 323 15.96 -1.07 -17.41
CA THR A 323 16.96 -1.75 -16.55
C THR A 323 16.76 -1.29 -15.11
N TRP A 324 16.65 -2.24 -14.19
CA TRP A 324 16.30 -1.96 -12.80
C TRP A 324 17.45 -2.24 -11.85
N PHE A 325 17.52 -1.44 -10.80
CA PHE A 325 18.50 -1.57 -9.74
C PHE A 325 17.83 -1.42 -8.38
N HIS A 326 18.35 -2.14 -7.39
CA HIS A 326 18.03 -1.99 -5.98
C HIS A 326 19.31 -1.59 -5.26
N PHE A 327 19.28 -0.56 -4.43
CA PHE A 327 20.43 -0.08 -3.66
C PHE A 327 20.09 0.21 -2.19
N GLU A 328 21.13 0.19 -1.36
CA GLU A 328 21.17 0.60 0.04
C GLU A 328 22.35 1.55 0.25
N ALA A 329 22.27 2.47 1.21
CA ALA A 329 23.37 3.39 1.49
C ALA A 329 23.44 3.79 2.98
N ASP A 330 24.66 3.97 3.48
CA ASP A 330 24.91 4.58 4.79
C ASP A 330 24.88 6.11 4.66
N ALA A 331 23.70 6.65 4.33
CA ALA A 331 23.42 8.09 4.33
C ALA A 331 22.51 8.43 5.51
N GLU A 332 22.55 9.67 6.01
CA GLU A 332 21.72 10.11 7.15
C GLU A 332 20.21 9.94 6.91
N TRP A 333 19.80 9.89 5.64
CA TRP A 333 18.42 9.67 5.22
C TRP A 333 17.93 8.23 5.49
N PHE A 334 18.84 7.26 5.47
CA PHE A 334 18.56 5.85 5.71
C PHE A 334 18.85 5.54 7.19
N HIS A 335 17.85 5.11 7.93
CA HIS A 335 17.98 4.80 9.35
C HIS A 335 18.79 3.51 9.61
N ASN A 336 18.93 2.69 8.57
CA ASN A 336 19.65 1.41 8.52
C ASN A 336 19.13 0.38 9.54
N ASP A 337 17.85 0.52 9.93
CA ASP A 337 17.16 -0.47 10.74
C ASP A 337 16.82 -1.72 9.92
N VAL A 338 16.66 -2.85 10.62
CA VAL A 338 16.51 -4.17 10.01
C VAL A 338 15.33 -4.18 9.04
N CYS A 339 15.65 -4.23 7.74
CA CYS A 339 14.67 -4.38 6.66
C CYS A 339 13.68 -3.20 6.49
N ALA A 340 14.12 -1.97 6.78
CA ALA A 340 13.27 -0.78 6.71
C ALA A 340 13.71 0.26 5.67
N ASP A 341 14.79 0.00 4.93
CA ASP A 341 15.38 0.96 3.99
C ASP A 341 15.60 0.33 2.62
N TYR A 342 15.26 1.05 1.56
CA TYR A 342 15.63 0.65 0.21
C TYR A 342 15.63 1.82 -0.79
N GLY A 343 16.41 1.65 -1.84
CA GLY A 343 16.38 2.51 -3.03
C GLY A 343 16.16 1.70 -4.30
N ILE A 344 15.29 2.16 -5.19
CA ILE A 344 15.06 1.58 -6.52
C ILE A 344 15.48 2.61 -7.57
N ALA A 345 16.25 2.17 -8.56
CA ALA A 345 16.53 2.99 -9.74
C ALA A 345 16.10 2.27 -11.02
N ALA A 346 15.52 3.03 -11.95
CA ALA A 346 15.07 2.55 -13.24
C ALA A 346 15.71 3.38 -14.36
N LEU A 347 16.56 2.74 -15.16
CA LEU A 347 17.12 3.30 -16.38
C LEU A 347 16.17 2.98 -17.55
N SER A 348 15.71 4.01 -18.24
CA SER A 348 14.80 3.89 -19.37
C SER A 348 15.41 3.07 -20.53
N PRO A 349 14.58 2.53 -21.44
CA PRO A 349 15.07 1.73 -22.57
C PRO A 349 16.00 2.51 -23.52
N ASP A 350 15.78 3.82 -23.69
CA ASP A 350 16.64 4.70 -24.48
C ASP A 350 17.92 5.12 -23.73
N ARG A 351 18.06 4.68 -22.46
CA ARG A 351 19.19 4.91 -21.57
C ARG A 351 19.47 6.38 -21.26
N ARG A 352 18.44 7.23 -21.37
CA ARG A 352 18.55 8.69 -21.20
C ARG A 352 17.69 9.26 -20.08
N ARG A 353 16.95 8.42 -19.37
CA ARG A 353 16.17 8.80 -18.19
C ARG A 353 16.48 7.82 -17.06
N LEU A 354 16.86 8.35 -15.91
CA LEU A 354 17.05 7.59 -14.69
C LEU A 354 16.03 8.08 -13.66
N ALA A 355 15.09 7.22 -13.27
CA ALA A 355 14.15 7.50 -12.18
C ALA A 355 14.59 6.77 -10.92
N VAL A 356 14.43 7.40 -9.77
CA VAL A 356 14.85 6.88 -8.47
C VAL A 356 13.68 7.00 -7.49
N LEU A 357 13.42 5.93 -6.75
CA LEU A 357 12.61 5.91 -5.54
C LEU A 357 13.54 5.58 -4.37
N ALA A 358 13.41 6.27 -3.25
CA ALA A 358 13.96 5.81 -1.98
C ALA A 358 12.85 5.77 -0.93
N ALA A 359 12.88 4.77 -0.05
CA ALA A 359 11.97 4.64 1.09
C ALA A 359 12.77 4.21 2.34
N THR A 360 12.34 4.71 3.49
CA THR A 360 12.96 4.53 4.81
C THR A 360 11.85 4.50 5.86
N ASP A 361 12.01 3.71 6.91
CA ASP A 361 11.07 3.63 8.02
C ASP A 361 11.81 3.30 9.32
N THR A 362 11.24 3.67 10.48
CA THR A 362 11.88 3.48 11.78
C THR A 362 10.93 2.97 12.84
N ASP A 363 11.52 2.50 13.94
CA ASP A 363 10.82 2.32 15.21
C ASP A 363 10.56 3.65 15.95
#